data_AF-A0A9D6XNT2-F1
#
_entry.id   AF-A0A9D6XNT2-F1
#
_cell.length_a   1.000
_cell.length_b   1.000
_cell.length_c   1.000
_cell.angle_alpha   90.00
_cell.angle_beta   90.00
_cell.angle_gamma   90.00
#
_symmetry.space_group_name_H-M   'P 1'
#
loop_
_entity.id
_entity.type
_entity.pdbx_description
1 polymer ?
#
loop_
_entity_poly.entity_id
_entity_poly.type
_entity_poly.pdbx_seq_one_letter_code
_entity_poly.pdbx_strand_id
1 'polypeptide(L)'
;ISYDRMLAYRSNLRVALEPLLKNPGYELSLFATYVETRDSKYIDLLKTASKNYREAVSNAAKVVVPRDAVSAHVGILNALSEFGATVETMANHGDDAFASAALLQTYTKNEARLFASFESLASYYRNKKS
;
A
#
# COMPACT_ATOMS: atom_id res chain seq x y z
N ILE A 1 13.68 19.49 15.07
CA ILE A 1 12.23 19.25 14.80
C ILE A 1 11.60 18.76 16.10
N SER A 2 10.51 19.38 16.56
CA SER A 2 9.86 19.07 17.84
C SER A 2 9.03 17.78 17.80
N TYR A 3 8.83 17.18 18.97
CA TYR A 3 7.95 16.03 19.17
C TYR A 3 6.52 16.30 18.67
N ASP A 4 5.99 17.50 18.92
CA ASP A 4 4.65 17.89 18.48
C ASP A 4 4.48 17.85 16.96
N ARG A 5 5.53 18.24 16.19
CA ARG A 5 5.50 18.13 14.73
C ARG A 5 5.47 16.68 14.26
N MET A 6 6.13 15.77 14.98
CA MET A 6 6.05 14.34 14.68
C MET A 6 4.66 13.79 14.99
N LEU A 7 4.03 14.18 16.12
CA LEU A 7 2.66 13.78 16.45
C LEU A 7 1.65 14.27 15.42
N ALA A 8 1.74 15.54 15.00
CA ALA A 8 0.90 16.09 13.94
C ALA A 8 1.09 15.32 12.63
N TYR A 9 2.34 15.05 12.24
CA TYR A 9 2.66 14.24 11.07
C TYR A 9 2.05 12.82 11.15
N ARG A 10 2.21 12.13 12.29
CA ARG A 10 1.65 10.79 12.51
C ARG A 10 0.13 10.79 12.39
N SER A 11 -0.54 11.77 12.99
CA SER A 11 -2.01 11.90 12.92
C SER A 11 -2.47 12.14 11.49
N ASN A 12 -1.84 13.10 10.79
CA ASN A 12 -2.17 13.44 9.41
C ASN A 12 -1.94 12.26 8.45
N LEU A 13 -0.83 11.53 8.63
CA LEU A 13 -0.55 10.36 7.81
C LEU A 13 -1.55 9.23 8.06
N ARG A 14 -1.97 9.01 9.32
CA ARG A 14 -3.02 8.03 9.63
C ARG A 14 -4.30 8.33 8.86
N VAL A 15 -4.75 9.59 8.87
CA VAL A 15 -5.95 10.03 8.14
C VAL A 15 -5.76 9.85 6.63
N ALA A 16 -4.59 10.22 6.11
CA ALA A 16 -4.29 10.08 4.69
C ALA A 16 -4.35 8.63 4.18
N LEU A 17 -4.06 7.66 5.05
CA LEU A 17 -4.06 6.23 4.74
C LEU A 17 -5.42 5.53 4.99
N GLU A 18 -6.43 6.23 5.50
CA GLU A 18 -7.78 5.69 5.71
C GLU A 18 -8.42 5.02 4.48
N PRO A 19 -8.15 5.43 3.22
CA PRO A 19 -8.66 4.70 2.05
C PRO A 19 -8.29 3.21 2.04
N LEU A 20 -7.13 2.82 2.59
CA LEU A 20 -6.72 1.41 2.67
C LEU A 20 -7.65 0.57 3.54
N LEU A 21 -8.31 1.17 4.53
CA LEU A 21 -9.30 0.49 5.38
C LEU A 21 -10.58 0.13 4.62
N LYS A 22 -10.78 0.71 3.43
CA LYS A 22 -11.90 0.41 2.54
C LYS A 22 -11.57 -0.72 1.56
N ASN A 23 -10.41 -1.36 1.66
CA ASN A 23 -10.08 -2.51 0.82
C ASN A 23 -11.08 -3.65 1.10
N PRO A 24 -11.66 -4.26 0.05
CA PRO A 24 -12.75 -5.22 0.21
C PRO A 24 -12.32 -6.59 0.76
N GLY A 25 -11.02 -6.79 0.98
CA GLY A 25 -10.44 -8.03 1.47
C GLY A 25 -8.94 -8.07 1.19
N TYR A 26 -8.31 -9.17 1.57
CA TYR A 26 -6.90 -9.41 1.29
C TYR A 26 -6.70 -9.69 -0.21
N GLU A 27 -5.84 -8.91 -0.86
CA GLU A 27 -5.71 -8.86 -2.31
C GLU A 27 -5.27 -10.20 -2.91
N LEU A 28 -4.35 -10.91 -2.24
CA LEU A 28 -3.93 -12.24 -2.68
C LEU A 28 -5.07 -13.26 -2.61
N SER A 29 -5.93 -13.20 -1.58
CA SER A 29 -7.10 -14.07 -1.49
C SER A 29 -8.12 -13.76 -2.59
N LEU A 30 -8.38 -12.48 -2.86
CA LEU A 30 -9.28 -12.08 -3.96
C LEU A 30 -8.78 -12.61 -5.30
N PHE A 31 -7.47 -12.52 -5.56
CA PHE A 31 -6.87 -13.03 -6.78
C PHE A 31 -6.89 -14.56 -6.87
N ALA A 32 -6.60 -15.27 -5.77
CA ALA A 32 -6.71 -16.72 -5.74
C ALA A 32 -8.13 -17.20 -6.06
N THR A 33 -9.14 -16.57 -5.44
CA THR A 33 -10.54 -16.91 -5.71
C THR A 33 -10.93 -16.59 -7.16
N TYR A 34 -10.39 -15.52 -7.75
CA TYR A 34 -10.59 -15.27 -9.19
C TYR A 34 -10.02 -16.39 -10.06
N VAL A 35 -8.77 -16.80 -9.82
CA VAL A 35 -8.11 -17.85 -10.60
C VAL A 35 -8.90 -19.17 -10.54
N GLU A 36 -9.45 -19.50 -9.38
CA GLU A 36 -10.25 -20.72 -9.14
C GLU A 36 -11.64 -20.65 -9.76
N THR A 37 -12.36 -19.53 -9.60
CA THR A 37 -13.79 -19.42 -9.94
C THR A 37 -14.06 -18.78 -11.30
N ARG A 38 -13.10 -18.00 -11.80
CA ARG A 38 -13.25 -17.10 -12.96
C ARG A 38 -14.38 -16.08 -12.82
N ASP A 39 -14.85 -15.83 -11.60
CA ASP A 39 -15.87 -14.82 -11.32
C ASP A 39 -15.24 -13.41 -11.36
N SER A 40 -15.63 -12.64 -12.37
CA SER A 40 -15.13 -11.28 -12.61
C SER A 40 -15.39 -10.32 -11.45
N LYS A 41 -16.32 -10.63 -10.54
CA LYS A 41 -16.51 -9.88 -9.30
C LYS A 41 -15.20 -9.71 -8.52
N TYR A 42 -14.36 -10.74 -8.44
CA TYR A 42 -13.11 -10.66 -7.69
C TYR A 42 -12.08 -9.73 -8.35
N ILE A 43 -12.12 -9.61 -9.68
CA ILE A 43 -11.34 -8.60 -10.43
C ILE A 43 -11.82 -7.19 -10.09
N ASP A 44 -13.14 -6.96 -9.99
CA ASP A 44 -13.67 -5.66 -9.63
C ASP A 44 -13.32 -5.27 -8.18
N LEU A 45 -13.25 -6.24 -7.27
CA LEU A 45 -12.76 -6.03 -5.91
C LEU A 45 -11.26 -5.66 -5.90
N LEU A 46 -10.42 -6.31 -6.72
CA LEU A 46 -9.01 -5.95 -6.87
C LEU A 46 -8.83 -4.55 -7.48
N LYS A 47 -9.63 -4.19 -8.49
CA LYS A 47 -9.64 -2.82 -9.06
C LYS A 47 -10.03 -1.78 -8.01
N THR A 48 -10.95 -2.13 -7.12
CA THR A 48 -11.34 -1.27 -6.00
C THR A 48 -10.19 -1.10 -5.02
N ALA A 49 -9.51 -2.18 -4.62
CA ALA A 49 -8.32 -2.12 -3.77
C ALA A 49 -7.21 -1.25 -4.39
N SER A 50 -6.90 -1.44 -5.67
CA SER A 50 -5.91 -0.61 -6.39
C SER A 50 -6.27 0.88 -6.39
N LYS A 51 -7.54 1.23 -6.58
CA LYS A 51 -8.01 2.63 -6.48
C LYS A 51 -7.77 3.20 -5.07
N ASN A 52 -8.06 2.44 -4.03
CA ASN A 52 -7.82 2.86 -2.65
C ASN A 52 -6.33 3.08 -2.36
N TYR A 53 -5.43 2.25 -2.90
CA TYR A 53 -3.98 2.49 -2.83
C TYR A 53 -3.59 3.82 -3.47
N ARG A 54 -4.09 4.10 -4.68
CA ARG A 54 -3.83 5.39 -5.36
C ARG A 54 -4.38 6.58 -4.60
N GLU A 55 -5.57 6.46 -4.03
CA GLU A 55 -6.17 7.51 -3.19
C GLU A 55 -5.32 7.75 -1.93
N ALA A 56 -4.89 6.68 -1.25
CA ALA A 56 -4.02 6.77 -0.08
C ALA A 56 -2.67 7.43 -0.42
N VAL A 57 -2.06 7.09 -1.56
CA VAL A 57 -0.83 7.76 -2.04
C VAL A 57 -1.08 9.24 -2.32
N SER A 58 -2.17 9.59 -3.02
CA SER A 58 -2.51 10.98 -3.32
C SER A 58 -2.74 11.81 -2.07
N ASN A 59 -3.40 11.22 -1.07
CA ASN A 59 -3.63 11.87 0.23
C ASN A 59 -2.34 12.00 1.03
N ALA A 60 -1.53 10.94 1.08
CA ALA A 60 -0.27 10.91 1.82
C ALA A 60 0.74 11.92 1.23
N ALA A 61 0.79 12.09 -0.09
CA ALA A 61 1.67 13.04 -0.75
C ALA A 61 1.36 14.52 -0.39
N LYS A 62 0.16 14.81 0.11
CA LYS A 62 -0.26 16.15 0.57
C LYS A 62 0.06 16.40 2.05
N VAL A 63 0.52 15.39 2.78
CA VAL A 63 0.83 15.52 4.20
C VAL A 63 2.05 16.41 4.38
N VAL A 64 1.99 17.33 5.35
CA VAL A 64 3.16 18.14 5.73
C VAL A 64 4.15 17.25 6.48
N VAL A 65 5.30 17.00 5.85
CA VAL A 65 6.32 16.08 6.37
C VAL A 65 7.44 16.85 7.10
N PRO A 66 7.79 16.47 8.33
CA PRO A 66 8.99 16.99 8.99
C PRO A 66 10.25 16.63 8.19
N ARG A 67 11.23 17.55 8.09
CA ARG A 67 12.46 17.37 7.29
C ARG A 67 13.21 16.05 7.58
N ASP A 68 13.18 15.58 8.82
CA ASP A 68 13.83 14.34 9.26
C ASP A 68 13.02 13.06 8.97
N ALA A 69 11.74 13.20 8.61
CA ALA A 69 10.86 12.09 8.21
C ALA A 69 10.78 11.90 6.69
N VAL A 70 11.33 12.83 5.89
CA VAL A 70 11.16 12.85 4.42
C VAL A 70 11.56 11.54 3.78
N SER A 71 12.70 10.96 4.17
CA SER A 71 13.17 9.69 3.60
C SER A 71 12.20 8.54 3.89
N ALA A 72 11.73 8.40 5.13
CA ALA A 72 10.75 7.38 5.50
C ALA A 72 9.40 7.60 4.79
N HIS A 73 8.97 8.86 4.66
CA HIS A 73 7.73 9.21 3.98
C HIS A 73 7.77 8.86 2.48
N VAL A 74 8.84 9.23 1.78
CA VAL A 74 9.04 8.86 0.37
C VAL A 74 9.08 7.35 0.20
N GLY A 75 9.71 6.63 1.13
CA GLY A 75 9.71 5.16 1.14
C GLY A 75 8.29 4.57 1.16
N ILE A 76 7.39 5.13 1.97
CA ILE A 76 5.98 4.71 2.03
C ILE A 76 5.25 5.02 0.73
N LEU A 77 5.40 6.25 0.20
CA LEU A 77 4.73 6.63 -1.05
C LEU A 77 5.13 5.70 -2.19
N ASN A 78 6.42 5.38 -2.29
CA ASN A 78 6.95 4.47 -3.30
C ASN A 78 6.41 3.05 -3.08
N ALA A 79 6.48 2.52 -1.86
CA ALA A 79 6.02 1.17 -1.58
C ALA A 79 4.51 0.98 -1.80
N LEU A 80 3.68 1.96 -1.40
CA LEU A 80 2.25 1.96 -1.67
C LEU A 80 1.96 2.04 -3.17
N SER A 81 2.71 2.86 -3.91
CA SER A 81 2.55 3.00 -5.36
C SER A 81 2.92 1.72 -6.09
N GLU A 82 4.06 1.12 -5.76
CA GLU A 82 4.51 -0.17 -6.32
C GLU A 82 3.51 -1.30 -6.02
N PHE A 83 3.03 -1.37 -4.78
CA PHE A 83 2.07 -2.40 -4.38
C PHE A 83 0.71 -2.20 -5.05
N GLY A 84 0.17 -0.97 -5.05
CA GLY A 84 -1.09 -0.65 -5.72
C GLY A 84 -1.07 -0.93 -7.23
N ALA A 85 0.07 -0.68 -7.90
CA ALA A 85 0.28 -1.04 -9.29
C ALA A 85 0.38 -2.55 -9.52
N THR A 86 0.91 -3.30 -8.54
CA THR A 86 0.93 -4.76 -8.58
C THR A 86 -0.49 -5.33 -8.52
N VAL A 87 -1.30 -4.81 -7.59
CA VAL A 87 -2.72 -5.18 -7.46
C VAL A 87 -3.50 -4.84 -8.73
N GLU A 88 -3.23 -3.68 -9.35
CA GLU A 88 -3.80 -3.32 -10.64
C GLU A 88 -3.43 -4.30 -11.76
N THR A 89 -2.15 -4.66 -11.84
CA THR A 89 -1.66 -5.63 -12.84
C THR A 89 -2.32 -6.99 -12.65
N MET A 90 -2.48 -7.44 -11.40
CA MET A 90 -3.20 -8.68 -11.08
C MET A 90 -4.66 -8.63 -11.57
N ALA A 91 -5.33 -7.49 -11.40
CA ALA A 91 -6.70 -7.30 -11.86
C ALA A 91 -6.84 -7.26 -13.40
N ASN A 92 -5.77 -6.96 -14.13
CA ASN A 92 -5.81 -6.81 -15.59
C ASN A 92 -5.24 -8.01 -16.35
N HIS A 93 -4.43 -8.85 -15.69
CA HIS A 93 -3.67 -9.93 -16.34
C HIS A 93 -3.84 -11.31 -15.68
N GLY A 94 -4.84 -11.49 -14.82
CA GLY A 94 -5.08 -12.74 -14.09
C GLY A 94 -5.48 -13.95 -14.94
N ASP A 95 -5.74 -13.77 -16.23
CA ASP A 95 -6.19 -14.84 -17.11
C ASP A 95 -5.06 -15.71 -17.67
N ASP A 96 -3.85 -15.19 -17.71
CA ASP A 96 -2.66 -15.91 -18.17
C ASP A 96 -2.01 -16.64 -16.98
N ALA A 97 -1.93 -17.97 -17.07
CA ALA A 97 -1.38 -18.83 -16.02
C ALA A 97 0.12 -18.58 -15.77
N PHE A 98 0.90 -18.29 -16.81
CA PHE A 98 2.32 -17.96 -16.67
C PHE A 98 2.49 -16.55 -16.09
N ALA A 99 1.66 -15.60 -16.53
CA ALA A 99 1.63 -14.26 -15.94
C ALA A 99 1.26 -14.32 -14.46
N SER A 100 0.29 -15.16 -14.08
CA SER A 100 -0.18 -15.32 -12.70
C SER A 100 0.94 -15.74 -11.75
N ALA A 101 1.80 -16.70 -12.15
CA ALA A 101 2.94 -17.10 -11.32
C ALA A 101 3.95 -15.96 -11.10
N ALA A 102 4.29 -15.21 -12.15
CA ALA A 102 5.17 -14.04 -12.06
C ALA A 102 4.54 -12.91 -11.21
N LEU A 103 3.23 -12.72 -11.32
CA LEU A 103 2.47 -11.76 -10.52
C LEU A 103 2.48 -12.12 -9.04
N LEU A 104 2.34 -13.39 -8.68
CA LEU A 104 2.44 -13.85 -7.29
C LEU A 104 3.82 -13.56 -6.68
N GLN A 105 4.89 -13.81 -7.43
CA GLN A 105 6.24 -13.49 -6.96
C GLN A 105 6.43 -11.98 -6.77
N THR A 106 5.90 -11.18 -7.69
CA THR A 106 5.95 -9.71 -7.63
C THR A 106 5.13 -9.17 -6.46
N TYR A 107 3.95 -9.74 -6.23
CA TYR A 107 3.09 -9.43 -5.10
C TYR A 107 3.81 -9.64 -3.77
N THR A 108 4.33 -10.85 -3.52
CA THR A 108 5.03 -11.18 -2.27
C THR A 108 6.22 -10.27 -2.02
N LYS A 109 6.99 -9.95 -3.07
CA LYS A 109 8.12 -9.02 -2.98
C LYS A 109 7.67 -7.60 -2.60
N ASN A 110 6.61 -7.10 -3.23
CA ASN A 110 6.16 -5.72 -3.02
C ASN A 110 5.37 -5.58 -1.71
N GLU A 111 4.68 -6.62 -1.25
CA GLU A 111 4.07 -6.68 0.08
C GLU A 111 5.14 -6.60 1.18
N ALA A 112 6.21 -7.39 1.06
CA ALA A 112 7.33 -7.33 1.99
C ALA A 112 7.99 -5.94 2.03
N ARG A 113 8.13 -5.27 0.88
CA ARG A 113 8.62 -3.89 0.80
C ARG A 113 7.68 -2.90 1.48
N LEU A 114 6.37 -3.08 1.30
CA LEU A 114 5.36 -2.27 1.96
C LEU A 114 5.47 -2.38 3.48
N PHE A 115 5.53 -3.59 4.02
CA PHE A 115 5.71 -3.82 5.45
C PHE A 115 7.02 -3.24 5.97
N ALA A 116 8.13 -3.42 5.25
CA ALA A 116 9.41 -2.82 5.62
C ALA A 116 9.36 -1.29 5.66
N SER A 117 8.63 -0.65 4.74
CA SER A 117 8.46 0.81 4.73
C SER A 117 7.69 1.32 5.96
N PHE A 118 6.66 0.59 6.39
CA PHE A 118 5.91 0.91 7.60
C PHE A 118 6.72 0.68 8.88
N GLU A 119 7.55 -0.38 8.93
CA GLU A 119 8.45 -0.61 10.07
C GLU A 119 9.52 0.48 10.19
N SER A 120 10.06 0.95 9.05
CA SER A 120 10.99 2.09 9.03
C SER A 120 10.35 3.37 9.60
N LEU A 121 9.09 3.64 9.24
CA LEU A 121 8.33 4.75 9.81
C LEU A 121 8.05 4.57 11.30
N ALA A 122 7.68 3.36 11.73
CA ALA A 122 7.46 3.05 13.14
C ALA A 122 8.75 3.26 13.95
N SER A 123 9.90 2.88 13.39
CA SER A 123 11.22 3.15 13.97
C SER A 123 11.48 4.64 14.13
N TYR A 124 11.20 5.46 13.09
CA TYR A 124 11.27 6.92 13.20
C TYR A 124 10.43 7.46 14.36
N TYR A 125 9.18 7.01 14.49
CA TYR A 125 8.30 7.45 15.58
C TYR A 125 8.81 7.04 16.97
N ARG A 126 9.39 5.83 17.11
CA ARG A 126 9.99 5.37 18.37
C ARG A 126 11.21 6.21 18.75
N ASN A 127 12.12 6.42 17.80
CA ASN A 127 13.37 7.16 18.05
C ASN A 127 13.14 8.64 18.36
N LYS A 128 12.03 9.22 17.87
CA LYS A 128 11.65 10.61 18.17
C LYS A 128 10.98 10.79 19.54
N LYS A 129 10.52 9.70 20.16
CA LYS A 129 9.90 9.69 21.50
C LYS A 129 10.96 9.64 22.62
N SER A 130 12.18 9.21 22.29
CA SER A 130 13.36 9.30 23.17
C SER A 130 14.07 10.65 23.03
#